data_AF-A0A7R9LW22-F1
#
_entry.id   AF-A0A7R9LW22-F1
#
_cell.length_a   1.000
_cell.length_b   1.000
_cell.length_c   1.000
_cell.angle_alpha   90.00
_cell.angle_beta   90.00
_cell.angle_gamma   90.00
#
_symmetry.space_group_name_H-M   'P 1'
#
loop_
_entity.id
_entity.type
_entity.pdbx_description
1 polymer ?
#
loop_
_entity_poly.entity_id
_entity_poly.type
_entity_poly.pdbx_seq_one_letter_code
_entity_poly.pdbx_strand_id
1 'polypeptide(L)'
;TLSTNEDKVSHCLSQPHVGKQLDQFLSVTSAAKHRKYWEKAKEFRIEGNHSFRGKRFQEAIEAYTQAIITASIPNSSDTAEANGELSLGFANRSAVFFQLKQYDNCLSDINNAFKYDYPLNATKLLLRKSNCLVAKARFGDAKTVLQSAELSGDLSDKQLETQINKLLETIDSKGAKNRSNCVNTSKPKTDLKFVSNELMPNASQSLRLCESPTKGRHIVTKDDINISD
;
A
#
# COMPACT_ATOMS: atom_id res chain seq x y z
N THR A 1 12.80 -24.89 -39.29
CA THR A 1 12.04 -23.65 -39.00
C THR A 1 11.74 -23.63 -37.52
N LEU A 2 12.14 -22.58 -36.81
CA LEU A 2 11.93 -22.46 -35.36
C LEU A 2 10.47 -22.00 -35.14
N SER A 3 9.58 -22.94 -34.84
CA SER A 3 8.13 -22.72 -34.79
C SER A 3 7.65 -22.10 -33.48
N THR A 4 8.26 -22.46 -32.35
CA THR A 4 7.88 -21.95 -31.03
C THR A 4 8.89 -20.94 -30.49
N ASN A 5 8.51 -20.20 -29.45
CA ASN A 5 9.45 -19.31 -28.77
C ASN A 5 10.49 -20.10 -27.98
N GLU A 6 10.14 -21.26 -27.41
CA GLU A 6 11.12 -22.16 -26.78
C GLU A 6 12.18 -22.64 -27.77
N ASP A 7 11.79 -22.99 -29.00
CA ASP A 7 12.75 -23.42 -30.04
C ASP A 7 13.70 -22.29 -30.43
N LYS A 8 13.16 -21.08 -30.58
CA LYS A 8 13.94 -19.87 -30.91
C LYS A 8 14.94 -19.54 -29.82
N VAL A 9 14.50 -19.58 -28.56
CA VAL A 9 15.36 -19.33 -27.39
C VAL A 9 16.45 -20.41 -27.30
N SER A 10 16.09 -21.68 -27.43
CA SER A 10 17.04 -22.79 -27.40
C SER A 10 18.09 -22.71 -28.52
N HIS A 11 17.65 -22.34 -29.73
CA HIS A 11 18.56 -22.12 -30.86
C HIS A 11 19.51 -20.93 -30.61
N CYS A 12 19.00 -19.81 -30.09
CA CYS A 12 19.82 -18.66 -29.73
C CYS A 12 20.85 -19.02 -28.63
N LEU A 13 20.46 -19.83 -27.63
CA LEU A 13 21.37 -20.27 -26.57
C LEU A 13 22.42 -21.29 -27.06
N SER A 14 22.11 -22.05 -28.12
CA SER A 14 23.07 -22.98 -28.73
C SER A 14 24.21 -22.30 -29.49
N GLN A 15 24.07 -21.01 -29.82
CA GLN A 15 25.11 -20.21 -30.48
C GLN A 15 26.20 -19.85 -29.44
N PRO A 16 27.46 -20.31 -29.61
CA PRO A 16 28.50 -20.15 -28.59
C PRO A 16 28.81 -18.70 -28.21
N HIS A 17 28.63 -17.78 -29.16
CA HIS A 17 28.86 -16.34 -28.93
C HIS A 17 27.72 -15.72 -28.11
N VAL A 18 26.47 -16.07 -28.42
CA VAL A 18 25.28 -15.57 -27.72
C VAL A 18 25.21 -16.13 -26.31
N GLY A 19 25.43 -17.45 -26.15
CA GLY A 19 25.49 -18.09 -24.83
C GLY A 19 26.53 -17.44 -23.93
N LYS A 20 27.76 -17.24 -24.40
CA LYS A 20 28.81 -16.56 -23.61
C LYS A 20 28.48 -15.11 -23.26
N GLN A 21 27.92 -14.35 -24.19
CA GLN A 21 27.52 -12.97 -23.93
C GLN A 21 26.35 -12.89 -22.95
N LEU A 22 25.38 -13.80 -23.06
CA LEU A 22 24.26 -13.89 -22.13
C LEU A 22 24.72 -14.39 -20.77
N ASP A 23 25.60 -15.37 -20.68
CA ASP A 23 26.19 -15.85 -19.42
C ASP A 23 27.04 -14.75 -18.77
N GLN A 24 27.80 -13.98 -19.56
CA GLN A 24 28.53 -12.84 -19.05
C GLN A 24 27.56 -11.76 -18.55
N PHE A 25 26.53 -11.41 -19.34
CA PHE A 25 25.50 -10.44 -18.95
C PHE A 25 24.77 -10.90 -17.69
N LEU A 26 24.30 -12.15 -17.65
CA LEU A 26 23.64 -12.76 -16.51
C LEU A 26 24.58 -12.84 -15.32
N SER A 27 25.86 -13.18 -15.49
CA SER A 27 26.85 -13.15 -14.40
C SER A 27 27.02 -11.73 -13.90
N VAL A 28 27.05 -10.71 -14.77
CA VAL A 28 27.16 -9.31 -14.36
C VAL A 28 25.86 -8.83 -13.72
N THR A 29 24.68 -9.24 -14.18
CA THR A 29 23.38 -8.81 -13.61
C THR A 29 22.91 -9.65 -12.43
N SER A 30 23.46 -10.86 -12.26
CA SER A 30 23.23 -11.73 -11.10
C SER A 30 24.33 -11.57 -10.04
N ALA A 31 25.57 -11.26 -10.43
CA ALA A 31 26.68 -10.89 -9.55
C ALA A 31 26.70 -9.38 -9.23
N ALA A 32 26.16 -8.51 -10.09
CA ALA A 32 25.47 -7.31 -9.62
C ALA A 32 24.26 -7.82 -8.88
N LYS A 33 24.54 -8.21 -7.64
CA LYS A 33 23.59 -8.35 -6.59
C LYS A 33 22.77 -7.05 -6.58
N HIS A 34 21.66 -7.03 -7.29
CA HIS A 34 20.44 -6.42 -6.79
C HIS A 34 19.96 -7.20 -5.55
N ARG A 35 20.90 -7.63 -4.69
CA ARG A 35 20.59 -7.94 -3.31
C ARG A 35 20.25 -6.59 -2.74
N LYS A 36 18.98 -6.46 -2.40
CA LYS A 36 18.51 -5.46 -1.48
C LYS A 36 19.55 -5.29 -0.36
N TYR A 37 20.01 -4.08 -0.18
CA TYR A 37 21.23 -3.75 0.56
C TYR A 37 20.82 -2.84 1.71
N TRP A 38 20.66 -3.42 2.88
CA TRP A 38 20.05 -2.75 4.03
C TRP A 38 20.88 -1.55 4.48
N GLU A 39 22.21 -1.58 4.34
CA GLU A 39 23.06 -0.41 4.62
C GLU A 39 22.73 0.76 3.69
N LYS A 40 22.51 0.51 2.40
CA LYS A 40 22.13 1.57 1.44
C LYS A 40 20.70 2.04 1.63
N ALA A 41 19.78 1.13 1.96
CA ALA A 41 18.44 1.52 2.36
C ALA A 41 18.47 2.45 3.58
N LYS A 42 19.32 2.14 4.56
CA LYS A 42 19.56 2.96 5.75
C LYS A 42 20.16 4.32 5.40
N GLU A 43 21.15 4.40 4.50
CA GLU A 43 21.70 5.66 3.99
C GLU A 43 20.61 6.55 3.38
N PHE A 44 19.81 6.00 2.46
CA PHE A 44 18.71 6.73 1.83
C PHE A 44 17.65 7.17 2.84
N ARG A 45 17.35 6.35 3.84
CA ARG A 45 16.44 6.72 4.92
C ARG A 45 16.99 7.86 5.78
N ILE A 46 18.30 7.88 6.05
CA ILE A 46 18.97 8.97 6.77
C ILE A 46 18.90 10.27 5.96
N GLU A 47 19.14 10.20 4.64
CA GLU A 47 18.97 11.35 3.75
C GLU A 47 17.53 11.86 3.73
N GLY A 48 16.55 10.95 3.66
CA GLY A 48 15.13 11.30 3.76
C GLY A 48 14.79 11.99 5.08
N ASN A 49 15.38 11.54 6.21
CA ASN A 49 15.21 12.19 7.50
C ASN A 49 15.78 13.62 7.51
N HIS A 50 16.95 13.82 6.89
CA HIS A 50 17.57 15.14 6.76
C HIS A 50 16.71 16.08 5.93
N SER A 51 16.24 15.63 4.77
CA SER A 51 15.32 16.39 3.90
C SER A 51 13.98 16.69 4.58
N PHE A 52 13.42 15.73 5.33
CA PHE A 52 12.19 15.92 6.07
C PHE A 52 12.31 16.98 7.18
N ARG A 53 13.41 16.97 7.95
CA ARG A 53 13.70 18.02 8.96
C ARG A 53 13.84 19.40 8.33
N GLY A 54 14.42 19.46 7.13
CA GLY A 54 14.50 20.68 6.31
C GLY A 54 13.20 21.09 5.63
N LYS A 55 12.08 20.37 5.84
CA LYS A 55 10.77 20.57 5.16
C LYS A 55 10.84 20.48 3.62
N ARG A 56 11.88 19.85 3.08
CA ARG A 56 12.04 19.53 1.65
C ARG A 56 11.29 18.23 1.35
N PHE A 57 9.97 18.32 1.31
CA PHE A 57 9.10 17.13 1.29
C PHE A 57 9.24 16.28 0.03
N GLN A 58 9.46 16.90 -1.13
CA GLN A 58 9.64 16.17 -2.39
C GLN A 58 10.93 15.33 -2.36
N GLU A 59 12.05 15.95 -1.97
CA GLU A 59 13.34 15.27 -1.79
C GLU A 59 13.26 14.15 -0.73
N ALA A 60 12.51 14.39 0.36
CA ALA A 60 12.27 13.37 1.38
C ALA A 60 11.50 12.16 0.82
N ILE A 61 10.46 12.39 0.00
CA ILE A 61 9.71 11.31 -0.66
C ILE A 61 10.61 10.51 -1.59
N GLU A 62 11.43 11.18 -2.39
CA GLU A 62 12.37 10.53 -3.30
C GLU A 62 13.37 9.67 -2.54
N ALA A 63 14.01 10.22 -1.52
CA ALA A 63 14.98 9.50 -0.69
C ALA A 63 14.33 8.30 0.04
N TYR A 64 13.16 8.47 0.67
CA TYR A 64 12.48 7.33 1.30
C TYR A 64 12.00 6.29 0.28
N THR A 65 11.64 6.70 -0.93
CA THR A 65 11.28 5.76 -2.01
C THR A 65 12.49 4.95 -2.45
N GLN A 66 13.67 5.57 -2.59
CA GLN A 66 14.92 4.85 -2.83
C GLN A 66 15.25 3.89 -1.67
N ALA A 67 15.03 4.31 -0.42
CA ALA A 67 15.19 3.43 0.74
C ALA A 67 14.30 2.18 0.64
N ILE A 68 13.01 2.35 0.34
CA ILE A 68 12.04 1.25 0.19
C ILE A 68 12.41 0.30 -0.95
N ILE A 69 12.80 0.83 -2.11
CA ILE A 69 13.18 0.02 -3.29
C ILE A 69 14.46 -0.79 -2.99
N THR A 70 15.40 -0.19 -2.26
CA THR A 70 16.69 -0.80 -1.93
C THR A 70 16.60 -1.76 -0.75
N ALA A 71 15.59 -1.64 0.10
CA ALA A 71 15.46 -2.43 1.33
C ALA A 71 15.13 -3.90 1.07
N SER A 72 15.72 -4.77 1.92
CA SER A 72 15.48 -6.21 1.93
C SER A 72 14.04 -6.51 2.33
N ILE A 73 13.43 -7.51 1.70
CA ILE A 73 12.18 -8.06 2.25
C ILE A 73 12.60 -8.92 3.43
N PRO A 74 12.01 -8.68 4.63
CA PRO A 74 12.36 -9.47 5.80
C PRO A 74 12.24 -10.96 5.53
N ASN A 75 13.26 -11.72 5.91
CA ASN A 75 13.24 -13.18 5.88
C ASN A 75 13.82 -13.74 7.19
N SER A 76 13.52 -14.99 7.51
CA SER A 76 13.91 -15.61 8.78
C SER A 76 15.42 -15.82 8.96
N SER A 77 16.23 -15.63 7.91
CA SER A 77 17.69 -15.79 7.93
C SER A 77 18.47 -14.47 8.00
N ASP A 78 17.80 -13.34 7.83
CA ASP A 78 18.41 -12.01 7.84
C ASP A 78 18.59 -11.50 9.27
N THR A 79 19.58 -10.63 9.48
CA THR A 79 19.83 -10.03 10.80
C THR A 79 18.68 -9.10 11.20
N ALA A 80 18.48 -8.88 12.50
CA ALA A 80 17.42 -8.00 13.01
C ALA A 80 17.55 -6.57 12.43
N GLU A 81 18.76 -6.10 12.19
CA GLU A 81 19.05 -4.79 11.58
C GLU A 81 18.66 -4.73 10.10
N ALA A 82 18.83 -5.83 9.35
CA ALA A 82 18.44 -5.92 7.95
C ALA A 82 16.91 -5.98 7.77
N ASN A 83 16.21 -6.58 8.73
CA ASN A 83 14.76 -6.82 8.68
C ASN A 83 13.89 -5.58 8.98
N GLY A 84 14.48 -4.44 9.36
CA GLY A 84 13.73 -3.24 9.74
C GLY A 84 13.63 -2.15 8.66
N GLU A 85 14.56 -2.10 7.71
CA GLU A 85 14.71 -0.91 6.85
C GLU A 85 13.52 -0.69 5.90
N LEU A 86 12.87 -1.77 5.45
CA LEU A 86 11.68 -1.68 4.59
C LEU A 86 10.50 -1.04 5.33
N SER A 87 10.20 -1.53 6.53
CA SER A 87 9.08 -1.02 7.33
C SER A 87 9.34 0.39 7.86
N LEU A 88 10.59 0.69 8.25
CA LEU A 88 11.04 2.03 8.59
C LEU A 88 10.90 3.01 7.42
N GLY A 89 11.24 2.59 6.20
CA GLY A 89 11.07 3.39 4.99
C GLY A 89 9.61 3.80 4.77
N PHE A 90 8.69 2.83 4.83
CA PHE A 90 7.24 3.11 4.74
C PHE A 90 6.75 4.01 5.87
N ALA A 91 7.14 3.73 7.11
CA ALA A 91 6.74 4.54 8.26
C ALA A 91 7.23 5.99 8.16
N ASN A 92 8.45 6.21 7.66
CA ASN A 92 8.98 7.57 7.49
C ASN A 92 8.35 8.29 6.30
N ARG A 93 8.13 7.62 5.16
CA ARG A 93 7.46 8.21 4.00
C ARG A 93 6.02 8.59 4.29
N SER A 94 5.29 7.79 5.08
CA SER A 94 3.96 8.16 5.55
C SER A 94 3.95 9.46 6.37
N ALA A 95 5.05 9.80 7.06
CA ALA A 95 5.16 11.06 7.78
C ALA A 95 5.13 12.25 6.82
N VAL A 96 5.80 12.12 5.68
CA VAL A 96 5.82 13.15 4.63
C VAL A 96 4.44 13.31 4.01
N PHE A 97 3.81 12.21 3.61
CA PHE A 97 2.46 12.24 3.06
C PHE A 97 1.44 12.84 4.04
N PHE A 98 1.61 12.58 5.34
CA PHE A 98 0.80 13.21 6.37
C PHE A 98 0.97 14.74 6.41
N GLN A 99 2.21 15.25 6.35
CA GLN A 99 2.47 16.70 6.29
C GLN A 99 1.87 17.33 5.03
N LEU A 100 1.89 16.61 3.91
CA LEU A 100 1.29 17.03 2.64
C LEU A 100 -0.24 16.82 2.57
N LYS A 101 -0.89 16.34 3.65
CA LYS A 101 -2.32 16.00 3.71
C LYS A 101 -2.76 14.97 2.65
N GLN A 102 -1.84 14.18 2.12
CA GLN A 102 -2.12 13.07 1.22
C GLN A 102 -2.49 11.83 2.04
N TYR A 103 -3.70 11.86 2.63
CA TYR A 103 -4.11 10.89 3.63
C TYR A 103 -4.21 9.45 3.10
N ASP A 104 -4.59 9.25 1.83
CA ASP A 104 -4.66 7.91 1.24
C ASP A 104 -3.27 7.28 1.06
N ASN A 105 -2.31 8.04 0.53
CA ASN A 105 -0.92 7.59 0.43
C ASN A 105 -0.32 7.32 1.81
N CYS A 106 -0.61 8.18 2.79
CA CYS A 106 -0.19 7.97 4.17
C CYS A 106 -0.76 6.67 4.76
N LEU A 107 -2.05 6.39 4.58
CA LEU A 107 -2.68 5.17 5.09
C LEU A 107 -2.13 3.91 4.41
N SER A 108 -1.89 3.97 3.10
CA SER A 108 -1.26 2.89 2.34
C SER A 108 0.13 2.56 2.89
N ASP A 109 0.99 3.56 3.07
CA ASP A 109 2.33 3.37 3.62
C ASP A 109 2.29 2.86 5.06
N ILE A 110 1.38 3.34 5.91
CA ILE A 110 1.23 2.83 7.28
C ILE A 110 0.85 1.34 7.27
N ASN A 111 -0.08 0.92 6.39
CA ASN A 111 -0.46 -0.48 6.29
C ASN A 111 0.69 -1.35 5.78
N ASN A 112 1.48 -0.85 4.82
CA ASN A 112 2.69 -1.53 4.37
C ASN A 112 3.75 -1.64 5.48
N ALA A 113 3.94 -0.60 6.29
CA ALA A 113 4.85 -0.66 7.43
C ALA A 113 4.48 -1.82 8.36
N PHE A 114 3.21 -1.93 8.78
CA PHE A 114 2.76 -3.04 9.62
C PHE A 114 2.83 -4.41 8.93
N LYS A 115 2.62 -4.47 7.61
CA LYS A 115 2.77 -5.71 6.82
C LYS A 115 4.20 -6.26 6.85
N TYR A 116 5.19 -5.38 6.96
CA TYR A 116 6.61 -5.74 6.99
C TYR A 116 7.20 -5.63 8.41
N ASP A 117 6.41 -6.00 9.42
CA ASP A 117 6.84 -6.14 10.81
C ASP A 117 7.29 -4.83 11.49
N TYR A 118 6.72 -3.68 11.10
CA TYR A 118 6.85 -2.48 11.94
C TYR A 118 6.24 -2.77 13.32
N PRO A 119 6.95 -2.46 14.42
CA PRO A 119 6.46 -2.76 15.77
C PRO A 119 5.06 -2.17 16.02
N LEU A 120 4.13 -2.99 16.53
CA LEU A 120 2.75 -2.56 16.78
C LEU A 120 2.65 -1.55 17.94
N ASN A 121 3.63 -1.50 18.85
CA ASN A 121 3.77 -0.49 19.90
C ASN A 121 4.19 0.90 19.38
N ALA A 122 4.09 1.13 18.06
CA ALA A 122 4.44 2.38 17.42
C ALA A 122 3.38 3.47 17.57
N THR A 123 3.26 4.01 18.79
CA THR A 123 2.25 5.02 19.15
C THR A 123 2.24 6.22 18.19
N LYS A 124 3.40 6.68 17.69
CA LYS A 124 3.50 7.76 16.69
C LYS A 124 2.85 7.41 15.34
N LEU A 125 2.98 6.16 14.90
CA LEU A 125 2.45 5.69 13.62
C LEU A 125 0.94 5.46 13.72
N LEU A 126 0.47 4.89 14.84
CA LEU A 126 -0.95 4.71 15.14
C LEU A 126 -1.67 6.06 15.29
N LEU A 127 -1.08 7.03 16.00
CA LEU A 127 -1.62 8.39 16.10
C LEU A 127 -1.76 9.05 14.72
N ARG A 128 -0.76 8.89 13.85
CA ARG A 128 -0.83 9.38 12.46
C ARG A 128 -1.96 8.71 11.68
N LYS A 129 -2.10 7.38 11.79
CA LYS A 129 -3.18 6.61 11.18
C LYS A 129 -4.55 7.13 11.62
N SER A 130 -4.76 7.33 12.91
CA SER A 130 -6.01 7.86 13.46
C SER A 130 -6.31 9.28 12.98
N ASN A 131 -5.30 10.16 12.91
CA ASN A 131 -5.48 11.50 12.35
C ASN A 131 -5.91 11.46 10.87
N CYS A 132 -5.31 10.58 10.05
CA CYS A 132 -5.75 10.37 8.66
C CYS A 132 -7.20 9.90 8.59
N LEU A 133 -7.60 8.95 9.44
CA LEU A 133 -8.96 8.43 9.49
C LEU A 133 -9.98 9.51 9.91
N VAL A 134 -9.64 10.35 10.89
CA VAL A 134 -10.43 11.52 11.29
C VAL A 134 -10.59 12.51 10.14
N ALA A 135 -9.51 12.81 9.40
CA ALA A 135 -9.57 13.68 8.23
C ALA A 135 -10.47 13.12 7.12
N LYS A 136 -10.57 11.79 7.01
CA LYS A 136 -11.49 11.09 6.10
C LYS A 136 -12.86 10.78 6.70
N ALA A 137 -13.23 11.40 7.83
CA ALA A 137 -14.50 11.19 8.55
C ALA A 137 -14.78 9.72 8.97
N ARG A 138 -13.76 8.87 9.04
CA ARG A 138 -13.83 7.47 9.51
C ARG A 138 -13.60 7.40 11.02
N PHE A 139 -14.51 8.01 11.77
CA PHE A 139 -14.35 8.21 13.22
C PHE A 139 -14.32 6.91 14.04
N GLY A 140 -15.14 5.91 13.67
CA GLY A 140 -15.15 4.60 14.33
C GLY A 140 -13.80 3.90 14.23
N ASP A 141 -13.27 3.82 13.01
CA ASP A 141 -11.95 3.24 12.73
C ASP A 141 -10.82 4.01 13.43
N ALA A 142 -10.92 5.34 13.50
CA ALA A 142 -9.92 6.15 14.21
C ALA A 142 -9.86 5.81 15.70
N LYS A 143 -11.04 5.59 16.33
CA LYS A 143 -11.16 5.26 17.75
C LYS A 143 -10.61 3.87 18.06
N THR A 144 -10.92 2.87 17.24
CA THR A 144 -10.40 1.50 17.43
C THR A 144 -8.87 1.44 17.32
N VAL A 145 -8.29 2.19 16.39
CA VAL A 145 -6.83 2.30 16.25
C VAL A 145 -6.19 2.94 17.50
N LEU A 146 -6.77 4.00 18.06
CA LEU A 146 -6.22 4.62 19.29
C LEU A 146 -6.32 3.70 20.50
N GLN A 147 -7.43 2.99 20.68
CA GLN A 147 -7.60 2.03 21.76
C GLN A 147 -6.57 0.89 21.68
N SER A 148 -6.25 0.43 20.48
CA SER A 148 -5.17 -0.55 20.28
C SER A 148 -3.78 0.00 20.64
N ALA A 149 -3.57 1.31 20.49
CA ALA A 149 -2.31 1.96 20.87
C ALA A 149 -2.14 2.04 22.40
N GLU A 150 -3.22 2.34 23.13
CA GLU A 150 -3.22 2.41 24.60
C GLU A 150 -2.91 1.06 25.25
N LEU A 151 -3.46 -0.04 24.71
CA LEU A 151 -3.18 -1.40 25.19
C LEU A 151 -1.72 -1.83 24.96
N SER A 152 -1.03 -1.21 24.00
CA SER A 152 0.32 -1.61 23.58
C SER A 152 1.43 -1.01 24.46
N GLY A 153 1.09 -0.25 25.51
CA GLY A 153 1.93 -0.02 26.70
C GLY A 153 3.09 0.98 26.60
N ASP A 154 3.39 1.55 25.42
CA ASP A 154 4.56 2.42 25.23
C ASP A 154 4.23 3.93 25.34
N LEU A 155 3.39 4.30 26.32
CA LEU A 155 2.98 5.69 26.60
C LEU A 155 3.92 6.39 27.58
N SER A 156 5.24 6.23 27.41
CA SER A 156 6.22 6.92 28.26
C SER A 156 6.30 8.43 27.98
N ASP A 157 5.81 8.89 26.82
CA ASP A 157 5.83 10.29 26.39
C ASP A 157 4.50 11.00 26.71
N LYS A 158 4.50 11.80 27.79
CA LYS A 158 3.36 12.65 28.21
C LYS A 158 2.82 13.55 27.08
N GLN A 159 3.69 14.00 26.17
CA GLN A 159 3.28 14.84 25.05
C GLN A 159 2.43 14.07 24.03
N LEU A 160 2.70 12.78 23.88
CA LEU A 160 1.99 11.91 22.95
C LEU A 160 0.63 11.49 23.52
N GLU A 161 0.57 11.20 24.81
CA GLU A 161 -0.67 10.95 25.55
C GLU A 161 -1.62 12.16 25.46
N THR A 162 -1.10 13.36 25.66
CA THR A 162 -1.89 14.61 25.51
C THR A 162 -2.47 14.75 24.09
N GLN A 163 -1.70 14.37 23.06
CA GLN A 163 -2.19 14.39 21.68
C GLN A 163 -3.27 13.34 21.41
N ILE A 164 -3.16 12.15 21.99
CA ILE A 164 -4.15 11.08 21.88
C ILE A 164 -5.47 11.51 22.53
N ASN A 165 -5.42 12.01 23.77
CA ASN A 165 -6.61 12.47 24.50
C ASN A 165 -7.34 13.59 23.73
N LYS A 166 -6.58 14.58 23.23
CA LYS A 166 -7.14 15.65 22.39
C LYS A 166 -7.79 15.11 21.10
N LEU A 167 -7.21 14.08 20.49
CA LEU A 167 -7.76 13.47 19.29
C LEU A 167 -9.05 12.68 19.60
N LEU A 168 -9.10 11.97 20.74
CA LEU A 168 -10.31 11.28 21.21
C LEU A 168 -11.47 12.26 21.44
N GLU A 169 -11.23 13.39 22.10
CA GLU A 169 -12.25 14.44 22.27
C GLU A 169 -12.73 14.99 20.91
N THR A 170 -11.81 15.15 19.96
CA THR A 170 -12.14 15.58 18.60
C THR A 170 -13.00 14.54 17.87
N ILE A 171 -12.70 13.24 18.05
CA ILE A 171 -13.48 12.13 17.49
C ILE A 171 -14.89 12.10 18.07
N ASP A 172 -15.02 12.23 19.39
CA ASP A 172 -16.32 12.15 20.07
C ASP A 172 -17.19 13.38 19.73
N SER A 173 -16.61 14.58 19.73
CA SER A 173 -17.32 15.82 19.35
C SER A 173 -17.74 15.85 17.87
N LYS A 174 -16.87 15.45 16.94
CA LYS A 174 -17.21 15.37 15.51
C LYS A 174 -18.12 14.18 15.19
N GLY A 175 -17.93 13.05 15.86
CA GLY A 175 -18.76 11.86 15.71
C GLY A 175 -20.20 12.07 16.21
N ALA A 176 -20.39 12.89 17.26
CA ALA A 176 -21.72 13.32 17.70
C ALA A 176 -22.39 14.23 16.66
N LYS A 177 -21.65 15.22 16.12
CA LYS A 177 -22.14 16.12 15.07
C LYS A 177 -22.49 15.39 13.76
N ASN A 178 -21.71 14.36 13.40
CA ASN A 178 -21.96 13.56 12.21
C ASN A 178 -23.18 12.62 12.39
N ARG A 179 -23.45 12.17 13.63
CA ARG A 179 -24.70 11.45 13.96
C ARG A 179 -25.92 12.36 13.91
N SER A 180 -25.82 13.62 14.33
CA SER A 180 -26.91 14.60 14.25
C SER A 180 -27.13 15.17 12.84
N ASN A 181 -26.14 15.08 11.94
CA ASN A 181 -26.27 15.43 10.52
C ASN A 181 -26.71 14.25 9.63
N CYS A 182 -27.13 13.12 10.21
CA CYS A 182 -27.77 12.05 9.46
C CYS A 182 -29.26 12.37 9.24
N VAL A 183 -29.52 13.42 8.46
CA VAL A 183 -30.79 13.58 7.74
C VAL A 183 -30.46 13.37 6.27
N ASN A 184 -30.97 12.26 5.74
CA ASN A 184 -31.17 11.97 4.33
C ASN A 184 -29.94 12.11 3.41
N THR A 185 -28.99 11.19 3.53
CA THR A 185 -28.56 10.50 2.31
C THR A 185 -29.01 9.06 2.46
N SER A 186 -30.22 8.76 1.98
CA SER A 186 -30.52 7.39 1.60
C SER A 186 -29.41 7.00 0.64
N LYS A 187 -28.51 6.10 1.06
CA LYS A 187 -27.73 5.30 0.12
C LYS A 187 -28.71 4.94 -0.99
N PRO A 188 -28.47 5.24 -2.28
CA PRO A 188 -29.28 4.63 -3.31
C PRO A 188 -29.20 3.14 -3.01
N LYS A 189 -30.32 2.55 -2.60
CA LYS A 189 -30.45 1.11 -2.56
C LYS A 189 -30.30 0.73 -4.02
N THR A 190 -29.08 0.45 -4.45
CA THR A 190 -28.90 -0.36 -5.65
C THR A 190 -29.51 -1.69 -5.27
N ASP A 191 -30.73 -1.91 -5.74
CA ASP A 191 -31.50 -3.14 -5.55
C ASP A 191 -30.89 -4.27 -6.42
N LEU A 192 -29.55 -4.36 -6.40
CA LEU A 192 -28.77 -5.36 -7.10
C LEU A 192 -28.93 -6.66 -6.34
N LYS A 193 -30.04 -7.33 -6.60
CA LYS A 193 -30.23 -8.73 -6.23
C LYS A 193 -29.15 -9.53 -6.96
N PHE A 194 -28.13 -9.98 -6.25
CA PHE A 194 -27.17 -10.90 -6.82
C PHE A 194 -27.87 -12.24 -7.04
N VAL A 195 -28.26 -12.48 -8.29
CA VAL A 195 -28.71 -13.78 -8.75
C VAL A 195 -27.58 -14.38 -9.58
N SER A 196 -27.17 -15.59 -9.24
CA SER A 196 -26.05 -16.26 -9.91
C SER A 196 -26.43 -16.61 -11.36
N ASN A 197 -25.50 -16.33 -12.27
CA ASN A 197 -25.65 -16.65 -13.69
C ASN A 197 -25.28 -18.11 -13.95
N GLU A 198 -26.18 -18.86 -14.61
CA GLU A 198 -25.99 -20.28 -14.91
C GLU A 198 -24.74 -20.57 -15.75
N LEU A 199 -24.37 -19.67 -16.66
CA LEU A 199 -23.18 -19.81 -17.51
C LEU A 199 -21.92 -19.21 -16.88
N MET A 200 -22.08 -18.34 -15.88
CA MET A 200 -20.99 -17.63 -15.20
C MET A 200 -21.25 -17.61 -13.70
N PRO A 201 -20.89 -18.65 -12.94
CA PRO A 201 -21.29 -18.81 -11.53
C PRO A 201 -20.92 -17.63 -10.62
N ASN A 202 -19.82 -16.93 -10.96
CA ASN A 202 -19.29 -15.77 -10.24
C ASN A 202 -19.76 -14.42 -10.79
N ALA A 203 -20.74 -14.41 -11.71
CA ALA A 203 -21.27 -13.21 -12.34
C ALA A 203 -22.77 -13.08 -12.08
N SER A 204 -23.27 -11.84 -12.13
CA SER A 204 -24.71 -11.54 -12.04
C SER A 204 -25.49 -12.05 -13.26
N GLN A 205 -26.75 -12.42 -13.08
CA GLN A 205 -27.68 -12.74 -14.17
C GLN A 205 -27.89 -11.60 -15.18
N SER A 206 -27.61 -10.36 -14.78
CA SER A 206 -27.65 -9.17 -15.64
C SER A 206 -26.51 -9.13 -16.67
N LEU A 207 -25.51 -10.00 -16.56
CA LEU A 207 -24.44 -10.15 -17.55
C LEU A 207 -24.74 -11.33 -18.49
N ARG A 208 -24.35 -11.23 -19.75
CA ARG A 208 -24.44 -12.31 -20.74
C ARG A 208 -23.11 -12.44 -21.46
N LEU A 209 -22.61 -13.67 -21.57
CA LEU A 209 -21.49 -13.99 -22.44
C LEU A 209 -22.01 -14.16 -23.87
N CYS A 210 -21.46 -13.39 -24.80
CA CYS A 210 -21.78 -13.41 -26.22
C CYS A 210 -20.50 -13.68 -27.03
N GLU A 211 -20.66 -14.21 -28.24
CA GLU A 211 -19.55 -14.41 -29.16
C GLU A 211 -19.87 -13.77 -30.50
N SER A 212 -18.91 -13.06 -31.08
CA SER A 212 -19.05 -12.47 -32.41
C SER A 212 -17.78 -12.70 -33.23
N PRO A 213 -17.87 -12.80 -34.57
CA PRO A 213 -16.70 -12.97 -35.42
C PRO A 213 -15.66 -11.85 -35.26
N THR A 214 -16.11 -10.63 -34.94
CA THR A 214 -15.24 -9.45 -34.81
C THR A 214 -14.63 -9.26 -33.42
N LYS A 215 -15.29 -9.74 -32.36
CA LYS A 215 -14.85 -9.50 -30.96
C LYS A 215 -14.54 -10.77 -30.18
N GLY A 216 -14.73 -11.95 -30.77
CA GLY A 216 -14.70 -13.22 -30.05
C GLY A 216 -15.69 -13.23 -28.88
N ARG A 217 -15.33 -13.92 -27.80
CA ARG A 217 -16.10 -13.96 -26.54
C ARG A 217 -16.03 -12.61 -25.83
N HIS A 218 -17.18 -12.00 -25.57
CA HIS A 218 -17.34 -10.72 -24.91
C HIS A 218 -18.56 -10.71 -24.00
N ILE A 219 -18.55 -9.85 -22.98
CA ILE A 219 -19.64 -9.75 -22.01
C ILE A 219 -20.48 -8.52 -22.33
N VAL A 220 -21.80 -8.68 -22.32
CA VAL A 220 -22.79 -7.61 -22.49
C VAL A 220 -23.74 -7.58 -21.31
N THR A 221 -24.30 -6.43 -21.00
CA THR A 221 -25.41 -6.34 -20.04
C THR A 221 -26.72 -6.71 -20.72
N LYS A 222 -27.58 -7.46 -20.02
CA LYS A 222 -28.97 -7.70 -20.46
C LYS A 222 -29.87 -6.52 -20.15
N ASP A 223 -29.58 -5.84 -19.05
CA ASP A 223 -30.35 -4.72 -18.54
C ASP A 223 -29.61 -3.40 -18.86
N ASP A 224 -30.38 -2.34 -19.11
CA ASP A 224 -29.84 -1.00 -19.29
C ASP A 224 -29.25 -0.50 -17.96
N ILE A 225 -28.00 -0.02 -18.03
CA ILE A 225 -27.36 0.62 -16.88
C ILE A 225 -27.77 2.08 -16.89
N ASN A 226 -28.70 2.45 -16.01
CA ASN A 226 -28.96 3.86 -15.73
C ASN A 226 -27.72 4.44 -15.02
N ILE A 227 -26.96 5.25 -15.73
CA ILE A 227 -25.89 6.06 -15.15
C ILE A 227 -26.61 7.22 -14.45
N SER A 228 -26.53 7.27 -13.13
CA SER A 228 -27.00 8.43 -12.37
C SER A 228 -26.10 9.63 -12.65
N ASP A 229 -26.68 10.77 -13.01
CA ASP A 229 -26.00 12.08 -13.10
C ASP A 229 -25.35 12.50 -11.76
#